data_AF-A0A521CM38-F1
#
_entry.id   AF-A0A521CM38-F1
#
_cell.length_a   1.000
_cell.length_b   1.000
_cell.length_c   1.000
_cell.angle_alpha   90.00
_cell.angle_beta   90.00
_cell.angle_gamma   90.00
#
_symmetry.space_group_name_H-M   'P 1'
#
loop_
_entity.id
_entity.type
_entity.pdbx_description
1 polymer ?
#
loop_
_entity_poly.entity_id
_entity_poly.type
_entity_poly.pdbx_seq_one_letter_code
_entity_poly.pdbx_strand_id
1 'polypeptide(L)'
;MPRWVKVGLLICLVGCILFFLSQENGFSALKPLLGFDKKYRMEEFLQDQHGVPRLRSLVGQDEFKKYIKDSPYLLGYSYDGTYVAVMVYDPKAKAYRINLFHTGRQKSEETVYAPLKQPSQQTEASESSVKHPNAQEELLSLTQEILDLGYQIKVPSSPREVPVNESIAVKGEKPWEISIKQDDRFAVLTAQRGKNQWELVRFPLEEDEVLAPRWSISSPPSPGNKVTVIAGARSSKRGLRSLVYTIDPSLLSSSWSESHLNERLTKVLGKSARIVHRGEIENRQGPQSILAVQGGKTLPSDSKEILYRGIVDRFVLLDQKKNVYFKGTPDGLVGKKDHFLDPSLSRSGKARFRLLLIGKKVDGESVRILTVDQLNGQGQTIKTYELKWNVEKKVFQWIGKG
;
A
#
# COMPACT_ATOMS: atom_id res chain seq x y z
N MET A 1 68.69 -1.92 -19.25
CA MET A 1 67.57 -2.77 -18.77
C MET A 1 66.96 -3.55 -19.93
N PRO A 2 66.87 -4.88 -19.83
CA PRO A 2 66.27 -5.74 -20.87
C PRO A 2 64.79 -5.39 -21.08
N ARG A 3 64.30 -5.45 -22.32
CA ARG A 3 62.92 -5.05 -22.69
C ARG A 3 61.84 -5.83 -21.91
N TRP A 4 62.11 -7.08 -21.56
CA TRP A 4 61.21 -7.94 -20.79
C TRP A 4 61.06 -7.50 -19.33
N VAL A 5 62.11 -6.90 -18.73
CA VAL A 5 62.04 -6.33 -17.38
C VAL A 5 61.14 -5.09 -17.35
N LYS A 6 61.15 -4.27 -18.42
CA LYS A 6 60.28 -3.10 -18.52
C LYS A 6 58.80 -3.47 -18.69
N VAL A 7 58.52 -4.52 -19.47
CA VAL A 7 57.15 -5.04 -19.66
C VAL A 7 56.63 -5.69 -18.38
N GLY A 8 57.46 -6.46 -17.67
CA GLY A 8 57.10 -7.03 -16.38
C GLY A 8 56.79 -5.96 -15.33
N LEU A 9 57.59 -4.89 -15.27
CA LEU A 9 57.36 -3.78 -14.34
C LEU A 9 56.08 -3.00 -14.66
N LEU A 10 55.75 -2.83 -15.95
CA LEU A 10 54.52 -2.16 -16.39
C LEU A 10 53.28 -2.99 -16.06
N ILE A 11 53.33 -4.32 -16.23
CA ILE A 11 52.23 -5.22 -15.88
C ILE A 11 52.02 -5.26 -14.36
N CYS A 12 53.10 -5.26 -13.57
CA CYS A 12 52.99 -5.14 -12.11
C CYS A 12 52.43 -3.78 -11.66
N LEU A 13 52.82 -2.68 -12.32
CA LEU A 13 52.27 -1.35 -12.02
C LEU A 13 50.78 -1.26 -12.36
N VAL A 14 50.35 -1.77 -13.53
CA VAL A 14 48.94 -1.80 -13.91
C VAL A 14 48.15 -2.74 -12.99
N GLY A 15 48.73 -3.88 -12.58
CA GLY A 15 48.15 -4.80 -11.61
C GLY A 15 47.97 -4.17 -10.22
N CYS A 16 48.96 -3.42 -9.72
CA CYS A 16 48.86 -2.70 -8.46
C CYS A 16 47.84 -1.55 -8.55
N ILE A 17 47.82 -0.78 -9.64
CA ILE A 17 46.84 0.30 -9.83
C ILE A 17 45.41 -0.26 -9.89
N LEU A 18 45.18 -1.38 -10.56
CA LEU A 18 43.87 -2.04 -10.59
C LEU A 18 43.49 -2.71 -9.27
N PHE A 19 44.46 -3.23 -8.50
CA PHE A 19 44.22 -3.81 -7.18
C PHE A 19 43.90 -2.74 -6.12
N PHE A 20 44.57 -1.58 -6.18
CA PHE A 20 44.26 -0.43 -5.34
C PHE A 20 42.95 0.27 -5.76
N LEU A 21 42.67 0.39 -7.07
CA LEU A 21 41.37 0.88 -7.56
C LEU A 21 40.22 -0.09 -7.26
N SER A 22 40.48 -1.39 -7.10
CA SER A 22 39.47 -2.38 -6.73
C SER A 22 39.26 -2.52 -5.21
N GLN A 23 40.15 -1.99 -4.38
CA GLN A 23 39.95 -1.87 -2.92
C GLN A 23 39.35 -0.53 -2.48
N GLU A 24 39.28 0.46 -3.38
CA GLU A 24 38.49 1.70 -3.22
C GLU A 24 37.35 1.81 -4.25
N ASN A 25 36.69 0.70 -4.56
CA ASN A 25 35.46 0.70 -5.36
C ASN A 25 34.22 0.96 -4.48
N GLY A 26 34.15 2.19 -3.98
CA GLY A 26 32.90 2.95 -3.96
C GLY A 26 32.78 3.74 -5.25
N PHE A 27 32.82 3.07 -6.42
CA PHE A 27 32.68 3.72 -7.72
C PHE A 27 31.20 4.08 -7.98
N SER A 28 30.80 5.16 -7.32
CA SER A 28 29.74 6.05 -7.76
C SER A 28 30.23 6.83 -8.98
N ALA A 29 30.09 6.26 -10.18
CA ALA A 29 30.28 7.03 -11.41
C ALA A 29 29.42 6.47 -12.55
N LEU A 30 28.13 6.81 -12.51
CA LEU A 30 27.26 7.05 -13.69
C LEU A 30 25.90 7.59 -13.22
N LYS A 31 25.93 8.72 -12.50
CA LYS A 31 24.80 9.64 -12.37
C LYS A 31 25.30 11.07 -12.52
N PRO A 32 25.23 11.62 -13.74
CA PRO A 32 24.81 13.00 -13.88
C PRO A 32 23.78 13.08 -15.01
N LEU A 33 22.53 12.74 -14.73
CA LEU A 33 21.43 13.08 -15.65
C LEU A 33 20.02 13.15 -15.02
N LEU A 34 19.88 12.85 -13.74
CA LEU A 34 18.65 13.12 -12.98
C LEU A 34 19.06 13.74 -11.66
N GLY A 35 18.89 15.06 -11.54
CA GLY A 35 19.22 15.86 -10.36
C GLY A 35 18.34 15.54 -9.16
N PHE A 36 18.59 14.40 -8.52
CA PHE A 36 17.99 14.01 -7.25
C PHE A 36 19.09 13.71 -6.24
N ASP A 37 19.70 14.76 -5.70
CA ASP A 37 20.55 14.62 -4.50
C ASP A 37 20.54 15.89 -3.62
N LYS A 38 19.33 16.37 -3.29
CA LYS A 38 19.14 17.19 -2.10
C LYS A 38 18.34 16.39 -1.08
N LYS A 39 19.00 16.03 0.04
CA LYS A 39 18.36 15.56 1.27
C LYS A 39 17.45 16.68 1.80
N TYR A 40 16.21 16.76 1.34
CA TYR A 40 15.19 17.54 2.04
C TYR A 40 14.84 16.77 3.31
N ARG A 41 15.37 17.21 4.45
CA ARG A 41 15.01 16.62 5.74
C ARG A 41 13.72 17.29 6.22
N MET A 42 12.70 16.48 6.47
CA MET A 42 11.42 16.92 7.03
C MET A 42 11.55 17.62 8.40
N GLU A 43 12.72 17.52 9.04
CA GLU A 43 13.11 18.26 10.25
C GLU A 43 12.98 19.79 10.10
N GLU A 44 13.09 20.34 8.88
CA GLU A 44 13.01 21.80 8.66
C GLU A 44 11.59 22.38 8.71
N PHE A 45 10.53 21.56 8.57
CA PHE A 45 9.13 22.05 8.58
C PHE A 45 8.49 22.08 9.98
N LEU A 46 9.22 21.64 11.01
CA LEU A 46 8.70 21.37 12.35
C LEU A 46 8.99 22.46 13.39
N GLN A 47 9.43 23.67 12.97
CA GLN A 47 9.74 24.76 13.89
C GLN A 47 8.51 25.54 14.40
N ASP A 48 7.48 24.83 14.86
CA ASP A 48 6.58 25.36 15.88
C ASP A 48 6.38 24.24 16.91
N GLN A 49 7.06 24.36 18.05
CA GLN A 49 7.17 23.32 19.09
C GLN A 49 5.85 23.01 19.85
N HIS A 50 4.69 23.41 19.31
CA HIS A 50 3.41 23.40 20.06
C HIS A 50 2.19 22.82 19.32
N GLY A 51 2.31 22.27 18.10
CA GLY A 51 1.17 21.58 17.47
C GLY A 51 1.31 21.23 15.99
N VAL A 52 0.23 20.68 15.41
CA VAL A 52 0.10 20.48 13.95
C VAL A 52 0.20 21.85 13.26
N PRO A 53 1.02 22.00 12.21
CA PRO A 53 1.18 23.27 11.53
C PRO A 53 -0.17 23.72 10.94
N ARG A 54 -0.55 24.98 11.18
CA ARG A 54 -1.73 25.58 10.55
C ARG A 54 -1.62 25.43 9.04
N LEU A 55 -2.65 24.87 8.41
CA LEU A 55 -2.64 24.59 6.97
C LEU A 55 -2.25 25.82 6.16
N ARG A 56 -2.78 26.99 6.54
CA ARG A 56 -2.47 28.30 5.93
C ARG A 56 -0.97 28.58 5.87
N SER A 57 -0.25 28.36 6.98
CA SER A 57 1.18 28.62 7.06
C SER A 57 1.98 27.58 6.28
N LEU A 58 1.61 26.32 6.40
CA LEU A 58 2.30 25.19 5.76
C LEU A 58 2.27 25.30 4.23
N VAL A 59 1.09 25.50 3.64
CA VAL A 59 0.91 25.51 2.18
C VAL A 59 1.60 26.71 1.50
N GLY A 60 1.88 27.76 2.27
CA GLY A 60 2.59 28.95 1.81
C GLY A 60 4.09 28.73 1.61
N GLN A 61 4.70 27.78 2.32
CA GLN A 61 6.14 27.55 2.33
C GLN A 61 6.64 26.90 1.03
N ASP A 62 7.68 27.48 0.42
CA ASP A 62 8.21 26.99 -0.86
C ASP A 62 8.90 25.64 -0.75
N GLU A 63 9.54 25.36 0.38
CA GLU A 63 10.16 24.07 0.65
C GLU A 63 9.10 22.97 0.82
N PHE A 64 7.96 23.29 1.46
CA PHE A 64 6.83 22.37 1.56
C PHE A 64 6.27 22.02 0.19
N LYS A 65 6.07 23.04 -0.67
CA LYS A 65 5.64 22.85 -2.07
C LYS A 65 6.59 21.96 -2.88
N LYS A 66 7.90 21.99 -2.58
CA LYS A 66 8.89 21.11 -3.22
C LYS A 66 8.75 19.68 -2.69
N TYR A 67 8.70 19.53 -1.37
CA TYR A 67 8.58 18.22 -0.71
C TYR A 67 7.34 17.44 -1.16
N ILE A 68 6.15 18.06 -1.10
CA ILE A 68 4.87 17.37 -1.30
C ILE A 68 4.61 16.93 -2.75
N LYS A 69 5.45 17.38 -3.70
CA LYS A 69 5.44 16.90 -5.09
C LYS A 69 6.03 15.49 -5.22
N ASP A 70 6.96 15.13 -4.35
CA ASP A 70 7.72 13.89 -4.43
C ASP A 70 7.31 12.87 -3.35
N SER A 71 6.84 13.34 -2.19
CA SER A 71 6.51 12.50 -1.04
C SER A 71 5.19 12.94 -0.37
N PRO A 72 4.38 12.01 0.18
CA PRO A 72 3.24 12.39 1.01
C PRO A 72 3.73 13.04 2.31
N TYR A 73 3.03 14.06 2.78
CA TYR A 73 3.33 14.75 4.03
C TYR A 73 2.43 14.25 5.16
N LEU A 74 3.03 13.83 6.28
CA LEU A 74 2.27 13.44 7.47
C LEU A 74 1.92 14.71 8.27
N LEU A 75 0.64 15.07 8.30
CA LEU A 75 0.15 16.20 9.12
C LEU A 75 0.19 15.86 10.61
N GLY A 76 -0.22 14.65 10.97
CA GLY A 76 -0.26 14.19 12.35
C GLY A 76 -1.27 13.08 12.60
N TYR A 77 -1.49 12.82 13.89
CA TYR A 77 -2.46 11.83 14.38
C TYR A 77 -3.55 12.49 15.24
N SER A 78 -4.69 11.80 15.35
CA SER A 78 -5.64 12.05 16.42
C SER A 78 -5.01 11.72 17.79
N TYR A 79 -5.54 12.33 18.86
CA TYR A 79 -4.99 12.16 20.23
C TYR A 79 -4.95 10.69 20.68
N ASP A 80 -5.97 9.92 20.32
CA ASP A 80 -6.10 8.49 20.62
C ASP A 80 -5.37 7.58 19.61
N GLY A 81 -4.78 8.16 18.56
CA GLY A 81 -4.11 7.44 17.47
C GLY A 81 -5.06 6.67 16.53
N THR A 82 -6.37 6.88 16.63
CA THR A 82 -7.37 6.24 15.74
C THR A 82 -7.26 6.71 14.30
N TYR A 83 -6.87 7.96 14.09
CA TYR A 83 -6.75 8.57 12.76
C TYR A 83 -5.36 9.10 12.49
N VAL A 84 -4.96 9.03 11.22
CA VAL A 84 -3.76 9.65 10.67
C VAL A 84 -4.11 10.49 9.45
N ALA A 85 -3.60 11.71 9.39
CA ALA A 85 -3.86 12.64 8.28
C ALA A 85 -2.62 12.78 7.40
N VAL A 86 -2.77 12.48 6.10
CA VAL A 86 -1.68 12.57 5.12
C VAL A 86 -2.10 13.50 4.00
N MET A 87 -1.25 14.48 3.70
CA MET A 87 -1.45 15.44 2.63
C MET A 87 -0.63 15.08 1.39
N VAL A 88 -1.23 15.25 0.22
CA VAL A 88 -0.57 15.17 -1.08
C VAL A 88 -1.02 16.32 -1.98
N TYR A 89 -0.22 16.67 -3.00
CA TYR A 89 -0.68 17.61 -4.03
C TYR A 89 -1.48 16.89 -5.11
N ASP A 90 -2.67 17.40 -5.42
CA ASP A 90 -3.51 16.96 -6.54
C ASP A 90 -3.45 17.97 -7.69
N PRO A 91 -2.75 17.65 -8.79
CA PRO A 91 -2.63 18.55 -9.95
C PRO A 91 -3.96 18.80 -10.66
N LYS A 92 -4.90 17.85 -10.63
CA LYS A 92 -6.20 17.99 -11.31
C LYS A 92 -7.11 18.95 -10.55
N ALA A 93 -7.17 18.80 -9.23
CA ALA A 93 -7.92 19.69 -8.37
C ALA A 93 -7.22 21.04 -8.15
N LYS A 94 -5.93 21.15 -8.53
CA LYS A 94 -5.07 22.31 -8.23
C LYS A 94 -5.15 22.68 -6.75
N ALA A 95 -5.09 21.66 -5.89
CA ALA A 95 -5.26 21.79 -4.44
C ALA A 95 -4.43 20.72 -3.73
N TYR A 96 -4.19 20.91 -2.44
CA TYR A 96 -3.68 19.88 -1.56
C TYR A 96 -4.83 19.00 -1.09
N ARG A 97 -4.74 17.71 -1.39
CA ARG A 97 -5.68 16.71 -0.92
C ARG A 97 -5.19 16.13 0.40
N ILE A 98 -6.01 16.19 1.42
CA ILE A 98 -5.74 15.59 2.73
C ILE A 98 -6.63 14.36 2.88
N ASN A 99 -5.98 13.22 3.04
CA ASN A 99 -6.64 11.94 3.25
C ASN A 99 -6.57 11.57 4.73
N LEU A 100 -7.72 11.29 5.34
CA LEU A 100 -7.84 10.84 6.72
C LEU A 100 -7.99 9.32 6.74
N PHE A 101 -7.03 8.63 7.34
CA PHE A 101 -7.03 7.17 7.42
C PHE A 101 -7.31 6.69 8.85
N HIS A 102 -8.18 5.70 8.98
CA HIS A 102 -8.38 5.01 10.24
C HIS A 102 -7.30 3.95 10.44
N THR A 103 -6.48 4.10 11.50
CA THR A 103 -5.29 3.28 11.76
C THR A 103 -5.62 1.82 12.11
N GLY A 104 -6.80 1.55 12.68
CA GLY A 104 -7.28 0.18 12.90
C GLY A 104 -7.86 -0.50 11.63
N ARG A 105 -8.68 0.21 10.86
CA ARG A 105 -9.40 -0.33 9.69
C ARG A 105 -8.57 -0.30 8.40
N GLN A 106 -7.44 0.41 8.39
CA GLN A 106 -6.55 0.57 7.22
C GLN A 106 -7.25 1.16 6.00
N LYS A 107 -8.22 2.06 6.21
CA LYS A 107 -9.05 2.65 5.16
C LYS A 107 -9.03 4.16 5.25
N SER A 108 -9.11 4.81 4.08
CA SER A 108 -9.46 6.22 4.00
C SER A 108 -10.92 6.38 4.41
N GLU A 109 -11.17 7.22 5.41
CA GLU A 109 -12.52 7.56 5.86
C GLU A 109 -13.03 8.80 5.12
N GLU A 110 -12.19 9.84 5.02
CA GLU A 110 -12.58 11.14 4.48
C GLU A 110 -11.46 11.72 3.60
N THR A 111 -11.84 12.60 2.67
CA THR A 111 -10.91 13.35 1.82
C THR A 111 -11.34 14.80 1.77
N VAL A 112 -10.49 15.70 2.27
CA VAL A 112 -10.72 17.15 2.26
C VAL A 112 -9.64 17.85 1.43
N TYR A 113 -9.93 19.07 0.97
CA TYR A 113 -9.04 19.81 0.06
C TYR A 113 -8.69 21.19 0.60
N ALA A 114 -7.40 21.53 0.58
CA ALA A 114 -6.87 22.85 0.89
C ALA A 114 -6.34 23.53 -0.40
N PRO A 115 -6.76 24.75 -0.74
CA PRO A 115 -6.34 25.45 -1.97
C PRO A 115 -4.84 25.84 -1.98
N LEU A 116 -4.29 26.03 -3.18
CA LEU A 116 -2.86 26.30 -3.45
C LEU A 116 -2.34 27.68 -3.00
N LYS A 117 -3.17 28.71 -3.09
CA LYS A 117 -2.82 30.10 -2.82
C LYS A 117 -3.96 30.75 -2.04
N GLN A 118 -3.61 31.64 -1.11
CA GLN A 118 -4.52 32.71 -0.75
C GLN A 118 -4.54 33.73 -1.90
N PRO A 119 -5.63 34.49 -2.12
CA PRO A 119 -5.49 35.76 -2.82
C PRO A 119 -4.51 36.58 -2.00
N SER A 120 -3.50 37.13 -2.68
CA SER A 120 -2.65 38.16 -2.13
C SER A 120 -3.53 39.22 -1.44
N GLN A 121 -3.19 39.57 -0.19
CA GLN A 121 -3.72 40.75 0.48
C GLN A 121 -3.22 42.02 -0.24
N GLN A 122 -3.69 42.26 -1.46
CA GLN A 122 -3.46 43.49 -2.21
C GLN A 122 -4.68 43.74 -3.10
N THR A 123 -5.72 44.26 -2.48
CA THR A 123 -6.40 45.45 -3.04
C THR A 123 -6.69 46.33 -1.84
N GLU A 124 -5.81 47.29 -1.59
CA GLU A 124 -6.22 48.51 -0.88
C GLU A 124 -7.25 49.25 -1.76
N ALA A 125 -8.12 50.02 -1.10
CA ALA A 125 -9.32 50.72 -1.60
C ALA A 125 -10.56 49.80 -1.73
N SER A 126 -11.64 49.97 -0.96
CA SER A 126 -12.14 51.15 -0.27
C SER A 126 -12.87 50.78 1.02
N GLU A 127 -12.83 51.71 1.97
CA GLU A 127 -13.56 51.69 3.23
C GLU A 127 -15.06 51.43 3.01
N SER A 128 -15.68 50.69 3.94
CA SER A 128 -17.13 50.43 4.06
C SER A 128 -17.78 49.30 3.25
N SER A 129 -17.20 48.09 3.25
CA SER A 129 -18.01 46.89 3.00
C SER A 129 -17.59 45.73 3.90
N VAL A 130 -18.57 45.12 4.57
CA VAL A 130 -18.46 43.89 5.36
C VAL A 130 -17.58 42.89 4.60
N LYS A 131 -16.39 42.60 5.15
CA LYS A 131 -15.41 41.67 4.55
C LYS A 131 -15.99 40.26 4.58
N HIS A 132 -16.67 39.85 3.51
CA HIS A 132 -16.96 38.45 3.29
C HIS A 132 -15.62 37.71 3.17
N PRO A 133 -15.37 36.64 3.95
CA PRO A 133 -14.17 35.83 3.77
C PRO A 133 -14.18 35.30 2.34
N ASN A 134 -13.05 35.45 1.65
CA ASN A 134 -12.90 34.88 0.32
C ASN A 134 -13.10 33.36 0.39
N ALA A 135 -13.79 32.77 -0.60
CA ALA A 135 -14.15 31.34 -0.61
C ALA A 135 -12.97 30.38 -0.37
N GLN A 136 -11.74 30.77 -0.76
CA GLN A 136 -10.54 29.97 -0.48
C GLN A 136 -10.10 30.02 0.99
N GLU A 137 -10.27 31.16 1.66
CA GLU A 137 -10.03 31.28 3.10
C GLU A 137 -11.07 30.52 3.89
N GLU A 138 -12.34 30.57 3.47
CA GLU A 138 -13.41 29.78 4.07
C GLU A 138 -13.13 28.28 3.94
N LEU A 139 -12.72 27.80 2.74
CA LEU A 139 -12.37 26.39 2.54
C LEU A 139 -11.15 25.96 3.36
N LEU A 140 -10.12 26.80 3.49
CA LEU A 140 -8.97 26.52 4.37
C LEU A 140 -9.41 26.43 5.84
N SER A 141 -10.28 27.34 6.28
CA SER A 141 -10.81 27.36 7.64
C SER A 141 -11.65 26.11 7.92
N LEU A 142 -12.57 25.76 7.03
CA LEU A 142 -13.39 24.55 7.13
C LEU A 142 -12.51 23.30 7.18
N THR A 143 -11.49 23.23 6.31
CA THR A 143 -10.57 22.09 6.27
C THR A 143 -9.80 21.96 7.59
N GLN A 144 -9.33 23.08 8.14
CA GLN A 144 -8.67 23.13 9.44
C GLN A 144 -9.63 22.69 10.55
N GLU A 145 -10.88 23.15 10.53
CA GLU A 145 -11.91 22.78 11.50
C GLU A 145 -12.23 21.27 11.48
N ILE A 146 -12.33 20.67 10.29
CA ILE A 146 -12.52 19.21 10.15
C ILE A 146 -11.34 18.45 10.77
N LEU A 147 -10.11 18.93 10.58
CA LEU A 147 -8.93 18.32 11.20
C LEU A 147 -8.92 18.50 12.72
N ASP A 148 -9.20 19.70 13.23
CA ASP A 148 -9.03 20.05 14.64
C ASP A 148 -10.19 19.58 15.53
N LEU A 149 -11.43 19.68 15.04
CA LEU A 149 -12.64 19.37 15.78
C LEU A 149 -13.26 18.04 15.37
N GLY A 150 -13.32 17.77 14.05
CA GLY A 150 -13.92 16.54 13.53
C GLY A 150 -13.09 15.31 13.87
N TYR A 151 -11.85 15.27 13.39
CA TYR A 151 -10.93 14.13 13.56
C TYR A 151 -9.88 14.32 14.66
N GLN A 152 -9.81 15.53 15.26
CA GLN A 152 -8.92 15.89 16.36
C GLN A 152 -7.44 15.61 16.07
N ILE A 153 -6.99 15.85 14.85
CA ILE A 153 -5.61 15.71 14.40
C ILE A 153 -4.77 16.80 15.08
N LYS A 154 -4.01 16.41 16.12
CA LYS A 154 -3.29 17.37 16.98
C LYS A 154 -1.87 16.95 17.34
N VAL A 155 -1.50 15.69 17.11
CA VAL A 155 -0.18 15.19 17.48
C VAL A 155 0.75 15.32 16.29
N PRO A 156 1.67 16.31 16.26
CA PRO A 156 2.72 16.35 15.26
C PRO A 156 3.61 15.12 15.46
N SER A 157 4.11 14.59 14.36
CA SER A 157 5.12 13.54 14.43
C SER A 157 6.20 13.83 13.43
N SER A 158 7.41 13.34 13.71
CA SER A 158 8.54 13.43 12.80
C SER A 158 8.72 12.06 12.15
N PRO A 159 8.15 11.83 10.95
CA PRO A 159 8.38 10.57 10.27
C PRO A 159 9.86 10.39 9.99
N ARG A 160 10.36 9.18 10.17
CA ARG A 160 11.65 8.78 9.64
C ARG A 160 11.47 8.38 8.18
N GLU A 161 12.18 9.05 7.28
CA GLU A 161 12.21 8.65 5.88
C GLU A 161 13.20 7.52 5.63
N VAL A 162 12.84 6.62 4.72
CA VAL A 162 13.60 5.43 4.33
C VAL A 162 13.54 5.28 2.81
N PRO A 163 14.67 4.98 2.14
CA PRO A 163 14.64 4.63 0.72
C PRO A 163 13.77 3.40 0.43
N VAL A 164 13.15 3.37 -0.74
CA VAL A 164 12.45 2.16 -1.21
C VAL A 164 13.44 1.03 -1.42
N ASN A 165 13.02 -0.20 -1.07
CA ASN A 165 13.82 -1.42 -1.03
C ASN A 165 14.79 -1.55 0.17
N GLU A 166 14.88 -0.57 1.06
CA GLU A 166 15.59 -0.73 2.33
C GLU A 166 14.66 -1.23 3.43
N SER A 167 15.21 -2.11 4.28
CA SER A 167 14.57 -2.54 5.52
C SER A 167 14.97 -1.65 6.67
N ILE A 168 14.02 -1.33 7.56
CA ILE A 168 14.28 -0.57 8.78
C ILE A 168 13.88 -1.40 10.00
N ALA A 169 14.78 -1.46 10.98
CA ALA A 169 14.48 -2.03 12.28
C ALA A 169 13.61 -1.08 13.10
N VAL A 170 12.47 -1.58 13.58
CA VAL A 170 11.62 -0.91 14.56
C VAL A 170 12.01 -1.40 15.95
N LYS A 171 12.41 -0.44 16.80
CA LYS A 171 12.78 -0.70 18.19
C LYS A 171 11.54 -1.06 19.01
N GLY A 172 11.69 -2.01 19.93
CA GLY A 172 10.64 -2.49 20.84
C GLY A 172 11.14 -3.75 21.57
N GLU A 173 10.31 -4.32 22.46
CA GLU A 173 10.67 -5.53 23.24
C GLU A 173 11.13 -6.70 22.36
N LYS A 174 10.58 -6.81 21.15
CA LYS A 174 11.01 -7.77 20.13
C LYS A 174 11.27 -7.01 18.83
N PRO A 175 12.54 -6.74 18.47
CA PRO A 175 12.84 -5.99 17.27
C PRO A 175 12.35 -6.74 16.03
N TRP A 176 11.87 -5.98 15.06
CA TRP A 176 11.35 -6.47 13.80
C TRP A 176 11.67 -5.46 12.71
N GLU A 177 11.72 -5.94 11.48
CA GLU A 177 12.10 -5.15 10.31
C GLU A 177 10.89 -4.91 9.42
N ILE A 178 10.85 -3.75 8.79
CA ILE A 178 9.82 -3.37 7.82
C ILE A 178 10.50 -2.98 6.53
N SER A 179 9.90 -3.38 5.41
CA SER A 179 10.30 -2.89 4.09
C SER A 179 9.08 -2.70 3.22
N ILE A 180 9.13 -1.70 2.35
CA ILE A 180 8.22 -1.57 1.21
C ILE A 180 9.03 -1.59 -0.08
N LYS A 181 8.54 -2.38 -1.05
CA LYS A 181 9.16 -2.51 -2.37
C LYS A 181 8.10 -2.53 -3.45
N GLN A 182 8.48 -2.15 -4.66
CA GLN A 182 7.66 -2.39 -5.83
C GLN A 182 7.92 -3.80 -6.36
N ASP A 183 6.84 -4.54 -6.60
CA ASP A 183 6.83 -5.89 -7.18
C ASP A 183 5.78 -5.89 -8.30
N ASP A 184 6.26 -5.81 -9.55
CA ASP A 184 5.43 -5.63 -10.75
C ASP A 184 4.49 -4.40 -10.61
N ARG A 185 3.17 -4.59 -10.67
CA ARG A 185 2.15 -3.55 -10.52
C ARG A 185 1.67 -3.38 -9.08
N PHE A 186 2.48 -3.75 -8.09
CA PHE A 186 2.11 -3.65 -6.69
C PHE A 186 3.22 -2.99 -5.87
N ALA A 187 2.84 -2.18 -4.88
CA ALA A 187 3.71 -1.84 -3.77
C ALA A 187 3.41 -2.80 -2.61
N VAL A 188 4.42 -3.55 -2.18
CA VAL A 188 4.29 -4.64 -1.22
C VAL A 188 4.96 -4.25 0.09
N LEU A 189 4.18 -4.19 1.16
CA LEU A 189 4.65 -3.94 2.51
C LEU A 189 4.86 -5.26 3.26
N THR A 190 6.06 -5.48 3.75
CA THR A 190 6.42 -6.67 4.53
C THR A 190 6.94 -6.31 5.91
N ALA A 191 6.68 -7.20 6.87
CA ALA A 191 7.29 -7.19 8.19
C ALA A 191 8.06 -8.49 8.43
N GLN A 192 9.16 -8.44 9.16
CA GLN A 192 9.99 -9.60 9.48
C GLN A 192 10.40 -9.61 10.95
N ARG A 193 10.30 -10.78 11.60
CA ARG A 193 10.76 -11.01 12.97
C ARG A 193 11.42 -12.39 13.08
N GLY A 194 12.74 -12.40 13.22
CA GLY A 194 13.53 -13.63 13.16
C GLY A 194 13.37 -14.32 11.81
N LYS A 195 12.98 -15.60 11.82
CA LYS A 195 12.72 -16.39 10.60
C LYS A 195 11.31 -16.19 10.00
N ASN A 196 10.44 -15.45 10.69
CA ASN A 196 9.08 -15.24 10.24
C ASN A 196 9.00 -13.94 9.45
N GLN A 197 8.46 -14.01 8.24
CA GLN A 197 8.15 -12.86 7.40
C GLN A 197 6.65 -12.85 7.12
N TRP A 198 6.04 -11.67 7.08
CA TRP A 198 4.63 -11.45 6.75
C TRP A 198 4.54 -10.44 5.62
N GLU A 199 3.74 -10.73 4.60
CA GLU A 199 3.28 -9.76 3.63
C GLU A 199 1.98 -9.14 4.14
N LEU A 200 2.04 -7.88 4.58
CA LEU A 200 0.94 -7.22 5.28
C LEU A 200 -0.13 -6.72 4.32
N VAL A 201 0.30 -6.06 3.24
CA VAL A 201 -0.59 -5.48 2.23
C VAL A 201 0.10 -5.38 0.87
N ARG A 202 -0.69 -5.56 -0.19
CA ARG A 202 -0.31 -5.25 -1.58
C ARG A 202 -1.17 -4.09 -2.06
N PHE A 203 -0.56 -2.94 -2.27
CA PHE A 203 -1.26 -1.81 -2.89
C PHE A 203 -1.17 -1.95 -4.41
N PRO A 204 -2.31 -2.06 -5.13
CA PRO A 204 -2.27 -2.03 -6.58
C PRO A 204 -1.79 -0.66 -7.06
N LEU A 205 -0.90 -0.68 -8.04
CA LEU A 205 -0.44 0.48 -8.79
C LEU A 205 -1.17 0.51 -10.14
N GLU A 206 -1.62 1.70 -10.53
CA GLU A 206 -2.16 1.96 -11.87
C GLU A 206 -1.03 1.82 -12.92
N GLU A 207 -1.40 1.66 -14.20
CA GLU A 207 -0.43 1.33 -15.28
C GLU A 207 0.72 2.34 -15.44
N ASP A 208 0.47 3.62 -15.11
CA ASP A 208 1.44 4.71 -15.15
C ASP A 208 1.99 5.11 -13.78
N GLU A 209 1.67 4.37 -12.71
CA GLU A 209 2.14 4.63 -11.35
C GLU A 209 3.43 3.87 -11.02
N VAL A 210 4.38 4.57 -10.41
CA VAL A 210 5.61 4.01 -9.84
C VAL A 210 5.68 4.34 -8.35
N LEU A 211 6.16 3.43 -7.52
CA LEU A 211 6.39 3.70 -6.11
C LEU A 211 7.42 4.84 -5.96
N ALA A 212 7.06 5.86 -5.20
CA ALA A 212 7.95 6.99 -4.90
C ALA A 212 9.25 6.48 -4.27
N PRO A 213 10.41 7.09 -4.55
CA PRO A 213 11.72 6.54 -4.19
C PRO A 213 11.96 6.42 -2.68
N ARG A 214 11.12 7.05 -1.87
CA ARG A 214 11.20 7.06 -0.41
C ARG A 214 9.82 6.86 0.19
N TRP A 215 9.81 6.29 1.37
CA TRP A 215 8.65 6.12 2.23
C TRP A 215 8.99 6.62 3.62
N SER A 216 7.98 6.83 4.46
CA SER A 216 8.17 7.31 5.81
C SER A 216 7.47 6.43 6.83
N ILE A 217 8.02 6.40 8.03
CA ILE A 217 7.47 5.65 9.17
C ILE A 217 7.33 6.56 10.36
N SER A 218 6.20 6.45 11.05
CA SER A 218 5.91 7.21 12.27
C SER A 218 5.07 6.37 13.22
N SER A 219 5.14 6.62 14.52
CA SER A 219 4.35 5.90 15.52
C SER A 219 3.15 6.73 15.95
N PRO A 220 1.92 6.17 15.96
CA PRO A 220 0.77 6.85 16.56
C PRO A 220 0.98 7.02 18.07
N PRO A 221 0.32 8.00 18.71
CA PRO A 221 0.37 8.21 20.16
C PRO A 221 -0.33 7.09 20.96
N SER A 222 -1.00 6.16 20.29
CA SER A 222 -1.71 5.04 20.92
C SER A 222 -0.76 4.00 21.54
N PRO A 223 -1.11 3.38 22.68
CA PRO A 223 -0.35 2.27 23.24
C PRO A 223 -0.26 1.07 22.26
N GLY A 224 0.86 0.34 22.31
CA GLY A 224 0.99 -0.96 21.62
C GLY A 224 2.03 -1.08 20.50
N ASN A 225 3.14 -0.33 20.53
CA ASN A 225 4.26 -0.42 19.57
C ASN A 225 3.83 -0.43 18.09
N LYS A 226 2.68 0.21 17.80
CA LYS A 226 2.15 0.34 16.44
C LYS A 226 3.04 1.30 15.66
N VAL A 227 3.11 1.10 14.36
CA VAL A 227 3.83 1.99 13.45
C VAL A 227 3.06 2.16 12.16
N THR A 228 2.96 3.39 11.69
CA THR A 228 2.33 3.74 10.42
C THR A 228 3.39 3.93 9.35
N VAL A 229 3.22 3.22 8.25
CA VAL A 229 4.00 3.34 7.03
C VAL A 229 3.23 4.21 6.05
N ILE A 230 3.90 5.21 5.49
CA ILE A 230 3.35 6.17 4.53
C ILE A 230 4.26 6.16 3.31
N ALA A 231 3.73 5.75 2.16
CA ALA A 231 4.44 5.77 0.88
C ALA A 231 3.61 6.51 -0.18
N GLY A 232 4.24 6.87 -1.29
CA GLY A 232 3.55 7.51 -2.42
C GLY A 232 3.57 6.61 -3.66
N ALA A 233 2.47 6.51 -4.39
CA ALA A 233 2.45 6.07 -5.78
C ALA A 233 2.41 7.31 -6.67
N ARG A 234 3.36 7.45 -7.60
CA ARG A 234 3.54 8.62 -8.44
C ARG A 234 3.15 8.30 -9.88
N SER A 235 2.25 9.09 -10.44
CA SER A 235 1.95 9.14 -11.87
C SER A 235 2.34 10.50 -12.42
N SER A 236 2.91 10.53 -13.63
CA SER A 236 3.23 11.78 -14.34
C SER A 236 1.98 12.61 -14.65
N LYS A 237 0.82 11.97 -14.82
CA LYS A 237 -0.46 12.62 -15.18
C LYS A 237 -1.34 12.93 -13.98
N ARG A 238 -1.34 12.07 -12.96
CA ARG A 238 -2.29 12.14 -11.81
C ARG A 238 -1.65 12.68 -10.54
N GLY A 239 -0.34 12.89 -10.51
CA GLY A 239 0.38 13.33 -9.32
C GLY A 239 0.62 12.18 -8.33
N LEU A 240 0.57 12.50 -7.04
CA LEU A 240 0.92 11.57 -5.97
C LEU A 240 -0.33 11.00 -5.29
N ARG A 241 -0.34 9.68 -5.08
CA ARG A 241 -1.35 8.97 -4.29
C ARG A 241 -0.70 8.39 -3.04
N SER A 242 -1.23 8.73 -1.88
CA SER A 242 -0.76 8.19 -0.60
C SER A 242 -1.15 6.72 -0.43
N LEU A 243 -0.19 5.90 -0.01
CA LEU A 243 -0.35 4.51 0.42
C LEU A 243 -0.04 4.47 1.91
N VAL A 244 -1.04 4.16 2.74
CA VAL A 244 -0.91 4.25 4.20
C VAL A 244 -1.31 2.92 4.83
N TYR A 245 -0.51 2.44 5.78
CA TYR A 245 -0.81 1.23 6.55
C TYR A 245 -0.21 1.33 7.96
N THR A 246 -1.04 1.13 8.98
CA THR A 246 -0.60 1.02 10.38
C THR A 246 -0.43 -0.44 10.77
N ILE A 247 0.80 -0.82 11.10
CA ILE A 247 1.15 -2.16 11.53
C ILE A 247 0.95 -2.25 13.04
N ASP A 248 0.14 -3.21 13.47
CA ASP A 248 0.06 -3.65 14.87
C ASP A 248 0.85 -4.96 15.02
N PRO A 249 2.05 -4.94 15.63
CA PRO A 249 2.90 -6.12 15.74
C PRO A 249 2.28 -7.22 16.62
N SER A 250 1.29 -6.89 17.46
CA SER A 250 0.58 -7.87 18.29
C SER A 250 -0.33 -8.78 17.45
N LEU A 251 -0.69 -8.36 16.24
CA LEU A 251 -1.51 -9.13 15.29
C LEU A 251 -0.67 -10.07 14.41
N LEU A 252 0.66 -9.96 14.44
CA LEU A 252 1.59 -10.76 13.63
C LEU A 252 1.85 -12.14 14.26
N SER A 253 0.89 -13.05 14.06
CA SER A 253 1.00 -14.46 14.45
C SER A 253 1.96 -15.22 13.54
N SER A 254 2.91 -15.98 14.10
CA SER A 254 3.86 -16.81 13.35
C SER A 254 3.17 -17.82 12.43
N SER A 255 1.99 -18.28 12.81
CA SER A 255 1.18 -19.21 12.01
C SER A 255 0.70 -18.63 10.66
N TRP A 256 0.78 -17.31 10.49
CA TRP A 256 0.45 -16.56 9.28
C TRP A 256 1.67 -15.99 8.57
N SER A 257 2.87 -16.38 8.98
CA SER A 257 4.08 -16.06 8.21
C SER A 257 4.00 -16.69 6.81
N GLU A 258 4.67 -16.07 5.85
CA GLU A 258 4.70 -16.51 4.45
C GLU A 258 5.21 -17.96 4.32
N SER A 259 6.13 -18.40 5.19
CA SER A 259 6.59 -19.81 5.20
C SER A 259 5.46 -20.79 5.51
N HIS A 260 4.69 -20.56 6.58
CA HIS A 260 3.56 -21.41 6.98
C HIS A 260 2.40 -21.34 5.98
N LEU A 261 2.16 -20.14 5.43
CA LEU A 261 1.17 -19.94 4.38
C LEU A 261 1.55 -20.71 3.11
N ASN A 262 2.80 -20.61 2.66
CA ASN A 262 3.29 -21.31 1.48
C ASN A 262 3.25 -22.83 1.66
N GLU A 263 3.57 -23.35 2.85
CA GLU A 263 3.42 -24.77 3.15
C GLU A 263 1.94 -25.22 3.02
N ARG A 264 1.02 -24.44 3.60
CA ARG A 264 -0.42 -24.72 3.51
C ARG A 264 -0.92 -24.66 2.08
N LEU A 265 -0.54 -23.64 1.32
CA LEU A 265 -0.95 -23.46 -0.07
C LEU A 265 -0.34 -24.53 -0.98
N THR A 266 0.90 -24.96 -0.72
CA THR A 266 1.52 -26.07 -1.44
C THR A 266 0.75 -27.37 -1.23
N LYS A 267 0.26 -27.63 -0.01
CA LYS A 267 -0.57 -28.80 0.30
C LYS A 267 -1.94 -28.76 -0.39
N VAL A 268 -2.55 -27.58 -0.52
CA VAL A 268 -3.93 -27.44 -1.01
C VAL A 268 -4.03 -27.20 -2.52
N LEU A 269 -3.13 -26.40 -3.07
CA LEU A 269 -3.10 -26.00 -4.48
C LEU A 269 -1.89 -26.53 -5.24
N GLY A 270 -0.75 -26.78 -4.59
CA GLY A 270 0.49 -27.24 -5.22
C GLY A 270 1.61 -26.19 -5.24
N LYS A 271 2.79 -26.58 -5.74
CA LYS A 271 4.07 -25.84 -5.62
C LYS A 271 4.11 -24.46 -6.30
N SER A 272 3.13 -24.12 -7.13
CA SER A 272 3.05 -22.83 -7.85
C SER A 272 1.87 -21.97 -7.42
N ALA A 273 1.35 -22.22 -6.22
CA ALA A 273 0.29 -21.40 -5.65
C ALA A 273 0.81 -20.00 -5.30
N ARG A 274 0.02 -18.98 -5.59
CA ARG A 274 0.30 -17.58 -5.23
C ARG A 274 -0.93 -16.95 -4.59
N ILE A 275 -0.70 -16.15 -3.55
CA ILE A 275 -1.75 -15.35 -2.92
C ILE A 275 -2.03 -14.15 -3.82
N VAL A 276 -3.30 -13.93 -4.16
CA VAL A 276 -3.73 -12.79 -5.00
C VAL A 276 -4.55 -11.78 -4.23
N HIS A 277 -5.14 -12.16 -3.11
CA HIS A 277 -5.81 -11.24 -2.21
C HIS A 277 -5.73 -11.73 -0.76
N ARG A 278 -5.42 -10.81 0.16
CA ARG A 278 -5.45 -11.00 1.61
C ARG A 278 -6.51 -10.05 2.18
N GLY A 279 -7.44 -10.60 2.96
CA GLY A 279 -8.41 -9.80 3.70
C GLY A 279 -7.78 -9.03 4.86
N GLU A 280 -8.58 -8.20 5.52
CA GLU A 280 -8.15 -7.38 6.65
C GLU A 280 -7.70 -8.23 7.86
N ILE A 281 -6.71 -7.74 8.61
CA ILE A 281 -6.24 -8.34 9.86
C ILE A 281 -6.80 -7.52 11.02
N GLU A 282 -7.86 -8.02 11.65
CA GLU A 282 -8.52 -7.33 12.77
C GLU A 282 -8.12 -7.89 14.14
N ASN A 283 -7.52 -9.07 14.18
CA ASN A 283 -7.20 -9.78 15.41
C ASN A 283 -5.97 -10.70 15.21
N ARG A 284 -5.55 -11.37 16.28
CA ARG A 284 -4.40 -12.28 16.27
C ARG A 284 -4.61 -13.58 15.46
N GLN A 285 -5.82 -13.81 14.95
CA GLN A 285 -6.17 -14.95 14.12
C GLN A 285 -5.80 -14.75 12.64
N GLY A 286 -5.19 -13.61 12.28
CA GLY A 286 -4.69 -13.33 10.93
C GLY A 286 -5.74 -12.75 9.98
N PRO A 287 -5.50 -12.81 8.66
CA PRO A 287 -6.42 -12.26 7.66
C PRO A 287 -7.80 -12.93 7.72
N GLN A 288 -8.85 -12.13 7.62
CA GLN A 288 -10.25 -12.60 7.55
C GLN A 288 -10.47 -13.68 6.47
N SER A 289 -9.80 -13.54 5.33
CA SER A 289 -9.78 -14.54 4.25
C SER A 289 -8.52 -14.41 3.40
N ILE A 290 -8.13 -15.48 2.70
CA ILE A 290 -7.08 -15.46 1.69
C ILE A 290 -7.61 -16.10 0.41
N LEU A 291 -7.52 -15.38 -0.71
CA LEU A 291 -7.69 -15.93 -2.04
C LEU A 291 -6.31 -16.24 -2.63
N ALA A 292 -6.07 -17.50 -2.95
CA ALA A 292 -4.87 -17.96 -3.63
C ALA A 292 -5.23 -18.72 -4.91
N VAL A 293 -4.35 -18.65 -5.90
CA VAL A 293 -4.55 -19.22 -7.22
C VAL A 293 -3.32 -20.01 -7.66
N GLN A 294 -3.51 -20.92 -8.59
CA GLN A 294 -2.45 -21.65 -9.27
C GLN A 294 -2.63 -21.49 -10.78
N GLY A 295 -1.53 -21.17 -11.46
CA GLY A 295 -1.48 -21.06 -12.91
C GLY A 295 -2.28 -19.88 -13.47
N GLY A 296 -2.28 -19.77 -14.80
CA GLY A 296 -2.99 -18.73 -15.54
C GLY A 296 -2.40 -17.31 -15.44
N LYS A 297 -3.22 -16.30 -15.75
CA LYS A 297 -2.81 -14.89 -15.88
C LYS A 297 -3.74 -13.95 -15.12
N THR A 298 -3.15 -12.95 -14.47
CA THR A 298 -3.88 -11.80 -13.94
C THR A 298 -4.30 -10.92 -15.13
N LEU A 299 -5.53 -10.41 -15.10
CA LEU A 299 -6.04 -9.49 -16.11
C LEU A 299 -5.95 -8.05 -15.59
N PRO A 300 -5.78 -7.06 -16.49
CA PRO A 300 -5.86 -5.65 -16.10
C PRO A 300 -7.24 -5.30 -15.53
N SER A 301 -7.22 -4.31 -14.64
CA SER A 301 -8.40 -3.76 -13.99
C SER A 301 -8.32 -2.25 -14.03
N ASP A 302 -9.41 -1.62 -14.47
CA ASP A 302 -9.50 -0.17 -14.60
C ASP A 302 -10.25 0.45 -13.40
N SER A 303 -10.85 -0.38 -12.54
CA SER A 303 -11.59 0.04 -11.35
C SER A 303 -10.84 -0.30 -10.07
N LYS A 304 -10.83 0.67 -9.14
CA LYS A 304 -10.29 0.53 -7.77
C LYS A 304 -11.13 -0.41 -6.90
N GLU A 305 -12.37 -0.68 -7.29
CA GLU A 305 -13.25 -1.61 -6.60
C GLU A 305 -12.90 -3.07 -6.91
N ILE A 306 -12.18 -3.33 -8.01
CA ILE A 306 -11.77 -4.68 -8.37
C ILE A 306 -10.46 -5.00 -7.64
N LEU A 307 -10.56 -5.87 -6.64
CA LEU A 307 -9.45 -6.33 -5.82
C LEU A 307 -8.62 -7.42 -6.54
N TYR A 308 -9.25 -8.20 -7.42
CA TYR A 308 -8.55 -9.17 -8.26
C TYR A 308 -9.37 -9.52 -9.51
N ARG A 309 -8.69 -9.68 -10.65
CA ARG A 309 -9.27 -10.20 -11.90
C ARG A 309 -8.26 -11.13 -12.57
N GLY A 310 -8.67 -12.33 -12.97
CA GLY A 310 -7.75 -13.26 -13.63
C GLY A 310 -8.42 -14.50 -14.21
N ILE A 311 -7.70 -15.19 -15.09
CA ILE A 311 -8.06 -16.55 -15.54
C ILE A 311 -7.00 -17.50 -14.99
N VAL A 312 -7.40 -18.48 -14.19
CA VAL A 312 -6.52 -19.35 -13.40
C VAL A 312 -6.89 -20.81 -13.61
N ASP A 313 -5.98 -21.72 -13.29
CA ASP A 313 -6.23 -23.16 -13.47
C ASP A 313 -6.88 -23.74 -12.21
N ARG A 314 -6.48 -23.26 -11.03
CA ARG A 314 -7.11 -23.60 -9.74
C ARG A 314 -7.11 -22.42 -8.80
N PHE A 315 -8.01 -22.44 -7.82
CA PHE A 315 -8.02 -21.46 -6.74
C PHE A 315 -8.54 -22.06 -5.43
N VAL A 316 -8.19 -21.40 -4.34
CA VAL A 316 -8.70 -21.69 -3.00
C VAL A 316 -8.99 -20.39 -2.27
N LEU A 317 -10.08 -20.39 -1.52
CA LEU A 317 -10.42 -19.39 -0.53
C LEU A 317 -10.24 -19.99 0.86
N LEU A 318 -9.30 -19.46 1.63
CA LEU A 318 -9.05 -19.86 3.02
C LEU A 318 -9.77 -18.92 3.99
N ASP A 319 -10.23 -19.46 5.12
CA ASP A 319 -10.76 -18.68 6.24
C ASP A 319 -9.66 -18.18 7.20
N GLN A 320 -10.04 -17.40 8.21
CA GLN A 320 -9.16 -16.94 9.31
C GLN A 320 -8.54 -18.06 10.16
N LYS A 321 -8.85 -19.33 9.90
CA LYS A 321 -8.24 -20.50 10.54
C LYS A 321 -7.40 -21.31 9.54
N LYS A 322 -7.17 -20.81 8.32
CA LYS A 322 -6.48 -21.47 7.20
C LYS A 322 -7.20 -22.74 6.68
N ASN A 323 -8.47 -22.92 7.03
CA ASN A 323 -9.29 -23.98 6.46
C ASN A 323 -9.74 -23.60 5.06
N VAL A 324 -9.87 -24.60 4.19
CA VAL A 324 -10.46 -24.40 2.87
C VAL A 324 -11.94 -24.12 3.05
N TYR A 325 -12.36 -22.94 2.62
CA TYR A 325 -13.75 -22.52 2.66
C TYR A 325 -14.42 -22.76 1.30
N PHE A 326 -13.75 -22.38 0.22
CA PHE A 326 -14.10 -22.77 -1.16
C PHE A 326 -12.85 -23.15 -1.95
N LYS A 327 -12.97 -24.07 -2.90
CA LYS A 327 -11.93 -24.38 -3.91
C LYS A 327 -12.57 -24.67 -5.26
N GLY A 328 -11.90 -24.27 -6.33
CA GLY A 328 -12.27 -24.66 -7.69
C GLY A 328 -11.67 -26.01 -8.05
N THR A 329 -12.50 -26.97 -8.46
CA THR A 329 -12.09 -28.29 -8.99
C THR A 329 -12.68 -28.50 -10.39
N PRO A 330 -12.19 -29.48 -11.17
CA PRO A 330 -12.81 -29.83 -12.46
C PRO A 330 -14.32 -30.07 -12.39
N ASP A 331 -14.82 -30.55 -11.26
CA ASP A 331 -16.23 -30.79 -10.99
C ASP A 331 -17.01 -29.54 -10.50
N GLY A 332 -16.38 -28.36 -10.53
CA GLY A 332 -16.99 -27.08 -10.16
C GLY A 332 -16.51 -26.51 -8.82
N LEU A 333 -17.38 -25.76 -8.15
CA LEU A 333 -17.08 -25.12 -6.87
C LEU A 333 -17.38 -26.06 -5.70
N VAL A 334 -16.35 -26.32 -4.89
CA VAL A 334 -16.46 -27.17 -3.70
C VAL A 334 -16.39 -26.31 -2.45
N GLY A 335 -17.43 -26.42 -1.60
CA GLY A 335 -17.52 -25.72 -0.33
C GLY A 335 -16.90 -26.49 0.85
N LYS A 336 -17.14 -25.99 2.06
CA LYS A 336 -16.72 -26.64 3.31
C LYS A 336 -17.26 -28.08 3.38
N LYS A 337 -16.41 -29.04 3.80
CA LYS A 337 -16.67 -30.50 3.88
C LYS A 337 -16.79 -31.23 2.54
N ASP A 338 -16.14 -30.72 1.49
CA ASP A 338 -16.11 -31.36 0.16
C ASP A 338 -17.50 -31.55 -0.49
N HIS A 339 -18.50 -30.77 -0.08
CA HIS A 339 -19.79 -30.73 -0.76
C HIS A 339 -19.67 -29.99 -2.09
N PHE A 340 -19.97 -30.67 -3.19
CA PHE A 340 -20.14 -30.06 -4.49
C PHE A 340 -21.38 -29.17 -4.47
N LEU A 341 -21.22 -27.91 -4.86
CA LEU A 341 -22.35 -26.98 -4.95
C LEU A 341 -23.20 -27.24 -6.20
N ASP A 342 -22.67 -27.94 -7.20
CA ASP A 342 -23.41 -28.34 -8.39
C ASP A 342 -22.97 -29.72 -8.91
N PRO A 343 -23.70 -30.81 -8.58
CA PRO A 343 -23.37 -32.16 -9.05
C PRO A 343 -23.72 -32.40 -10.53
N SER A 344 -24.31 -31.43 -11.25
CA SER A 344 -24.74 -31.59 -12.64
C SER A 344 -23.63 -31.42 -13.69
N LEU A 345 -22.44 -30.99 -13.27
CA LEU A 345 -21.30 -30.78 -14.17
C LEU A 345 -20.63 -32.11 -14.56
N SER A 346 -20.48 -32.33 -15.88
CA SER A 346 -19.79 -33.53 -16.38
C SER A 346 -18.29 -33.48 -16.04
N ARG A 347 -17.72 -34.63 -15.68
CA ARG A 347 -16.30 -34.82 -15.33
C ARG A 347 -15.37 -34.72 -16.55
N SER A 348 -15.47 -33.66 -17.34
CA SER A 348 -14.68 -33.51 -18.56
C SER A 348 -13.50 -32.54 -18.38
N GLY A 349 -12.29 -33.08 -18.49
CA GLY A 349 -11.06 -32.33 -18.78
C GLY A 349 -10.56 -31.32 -17.74
N LYS A 350 -9.46 -30.62 -18.10
CA LYS A 350 -8.86 -29.56 -17.29
C LYS A 350 -9.78 -28.33 -17.27
N ALA A 351 -10.54 -28.13 -16.19
CA ALA A 351 -11.30 -26.89 -15.99
C ALA A 351 -10.36 -25.72 -15.68
N ARG A 352 -10.76 -24.52 -16.13
CA ARG A 352 -10.13 -23.24 -15.76
C ARG A 352 -11.19 -22.33 -15.15
N PHE A 353 -10.77 -21.31 -14.44
CA PHE A 353 -11.65 -20.39 -13.74
C PHE A 353 -11.35 -18.94 -14.10
N ARG A 354 -12.38 -18.16 -14.43
CA ARG A 354 -12.29 -16.71 -14.42
C ARG A 354 -12.75 -16.22 -13.06
N LEU A 355 -11.89 -15.47 -12.38
CA LEU A 355 -12.18 -14.91 -11.07
C LEU A 355 -12.29 -13.40 -11.17
N LEU A 356 -13.31 -12.86 -10.52
CA LEU A 356 -13.50 -11.42 -10.31
C LEU A 356 -13.84 -11.18 -8.84
N LEU A 357 -12.92 -10.58 -8.10
CA LEU A 357 -13.14 -10.16 -6.72
C LEU A 357 -13.36 -8.64 -6.71
N ILE A 358 -14.53 -8.21 -6.27
CA ILE A 358 -14.90 -6.81 -6.09
C ILE A 358 -15.00 -6.52 -4.60
N GLY A 359 -14.48 -5.38 -4.16
CA GLY A 359 -14.73 -4.75 -2.88
C GLY A 359 -15.27 -3.35 -3.11
N LYS A 360 -16.55 -3.12 -2.78
CA LYS A 360 -17.19 -1.80 -2.87
C LYS A 360 -17.84 -1.42 -1.54
N LYS A 361 -18.08 -0.13 -1.32
CA LYS A 361 -18.96 0.33 -0.26
C LYS A 361 -20.37 0.50 -0.83
N VAL A 362 -21.37 -0.12 -0.22
CA VAL A 362 -22.80 0.14 -0.50
C VAL A 362 -23.40 0.59 0.81
N ASP A 363 -23.94 1.81 0.85
CA ASP A 363 -24.56 2.40 2.05
C ASP A 363 -23.67 2.35 3.31
N GLY A 364 -22.37 2.60 3.12
CA GLY A 364 -21.36 2.56 4.19
C GLY A 364 -20.83 1.17 4.54
N GLU A 365 -21.48 0.09 4.11
CA GLU A 365 -21.03 -1.28 4.36
C GLU A 365 -20.04 -1.77 3.30
N SER A 366 -18.97 -2.43 3.75
CA SER A 366 -18.01 -3.07 2.84
C SER A 366 -18.60 -4.36 2.25
N VAL A 367 -19.06 -4.28 1.01
CA VAL A 367 -19.54 -5.44 0.25
C VAL A 367 -18.36 -6.02 -0.54
N ARG A 368 -18.04 -7.29 -0.30
CA ARG A 368 -17.09 -8.04 -1.13
C ARG A 368 -17.81 -9.16 -1.88
N ILE A 369 -17.61 -9.24 -3.18
CA ILE A 369 -18.23 -10.26 -4.06
C ILE A 369 -17.11 -10.92 -4.85
N LEU A 370 -17.04 -12.25 -4.78
CA LEU A 370 -16.18 -13.08 -5.61
C LEU A 370 -17.05 -13.83 -6.61
N THR A 371 -16.97 -13.44 -7.87
CA THR A 371 -17.58 -14.15 -9.00
C THR A 371 -16.57 -15.13 -9.57
N VAL A 372 -17.02 -16.36 -9.79
CA VAL A 372 -16.23 -17.49 -10.30
C VAL A 372 -16.93 -18.07 -11.51
N ASP A 373 -16.40 -17.82 -12.70
CA ASP A 373 -16.85 -18.52 -13.91
C ASP A 373 -15.98 -19.76 -14.12
N GLN A 374 -16.59 -20.93 -14.19
CA GLN A 374 -15.92 -22.15 -14.66
C GLN A 374 -15.94 -22.17 -16.18
N LEU A 375 -14.77 -22.36 -16.78
CA LEU A 375 -14.57 -22.31 -18.22
C LEU A 375 -14.32 -23.72 -18.78
N ASN A 376 -14.90 -24.01 -19.95
CA ASN A 376 -14.58 -25.20 -20.73
C ASN A 376 -13.22 -25.07 -21.44
N GLY A 377 -12.79 -26.13 -22.15
CA GLY A 377 -11.54 -26.12 -22.92
C GLY A 377 -11.47 -25.07 -24.04
N GLN A 378 -12.62 -24.52 -24.47
CA GLN A 378 -12.74 -23.46 -25.47
C GLN A 378 -12.79 -22.05 -24.83
N GLY A 379 -12.75 -21.96 -23.50
CA GLY A 379 -12.82 -20.68 -22.75
C GLY A 379 -14.22 -20.11 -22.57
N GLN A 380 -15.27 -20.86 -22.91
CA GLN A 380 -16.66 -20.48 -22.67
C GLN A 380 -17.08 -20.80 -21.24
N THR A 381 -17.89 -19.92 -20.64
CA THR A 381 -18.43 -20.11 -19.30
C THR A 381 -19.46 -21.25 -19.30
N ILE A 382 -19.21 -22.28 -18.50
CA ILE A 382 -20.14 -23.38 -18.25
C ILE A 382 -21.08 -23.01 -17.09
N LYS A 383 -20.52 -22.39 -16.05
CA LYS A 383 -21.22 -22.05 -14.82
C LYS A 383 -20.62 -20.83 -14.17
N THR A 384 -21.45 -19.99 -13.58
CA THR A 384 -21.04 -18.87 -12.73
C THR A 384 -21.47 -19.13 -11.29
N TYR A 385 -20.56 -18.89 -10.36
CA TYR A 385 -20.82 -18.91 -8.94
C TYR A 385 -20.54 -17.53 -8.35
N GLU A 386 -21.45 -17.05 -7.51
CA GLU A 386 -21.25 -15.80 -6.78
C GLU A 386 -21.13 -16.07 -5.28
N LEU A 387 -20.03 -15.59 -4.72
CA LEU A 387 -19.73 -15.67 -3.30
C LEU A 387 -19.75 -14.26 -2.71
N LYS A 388 -20.70 -13.98 -1.81
CA LYS A 388 -20.81 -12.69 -1.12
C LYS A 388 -20.22 -12.77 0.28
N TRP A 389 -19.48 -11.75 0.68
CA TRP A 389 -18.99 -11.63 2.06
C TRP A 389 -20.13 -11.36 3.03
N ASN A 390 -20.25 -12.22 4.04
CA ASN A 390 -21.12 -12.02 5.18
C ASN A 390 -20.31 -11.32 6.29
N VAL A 391 -20.67 -10.07 6.59
CA VAL A 391 -19.97 -9.22 7.56
C VAL A 391 -20.04 -9.80 8.98
N GLU A 392 -21.22 -10.27 9.40
CA GLU A 392 -21.44 -10.81 10.74
C GLU A 392 -20.65 -12.11 10.98
N LYS A 393 -20.72 -13.03 10.01
CA LYS A 393 -20.08 -14.35 10.09
C LYS A 393 -18.61 -14.32 9.69
N LYS A 394 -18.13 -13.20 9.13
CA LYS A 394 -16.78 -13.01 8.59
C LYS A 394 -16.35 -14.13 7.65
N VAL A 395 -17.23 -14.50 6.73
CA VAL A 395 -17.00 -15.56 5.74
C VAL A 395 -17.68 -15.21 4.42
N PHE A 396 -17.14 -15.72 3.31
CA PHE A 396 -17.86 -15.73 2.05
C PHE A 396 -19.00 -16.75 2.09
N GLN A 397 -20.14 -16.43 1.49
CA GLN A 397 -21.28 -17.34 1.37
C GLN A 397 -21.70 -17.41 -0.08
N TRP A 398 -22.02 -18.60 -0.56
CA TRP A 398 -22.63 -18.76 -1.87
C TRP A 398 -24.06 -18.22 -1.81
N ILE A 399 -24.37 -17.28 -2.71
CA ILE A 399 -25.69 -16.61 -2.72
C ILE A 399 -26.72 -17.26 -3.63
N GLY A 400 -26.32 -18.22 -4.47
CA GLY A 400 -27.24 -18.94 -5.37
C GLY A 400 -27.82 -18.05 -6.48
N LYS A 401 -27.81 -18.57 -7.72
CA LYS A 401 -28.27 -17.95 -8.99
C LYS A 401 -27.40 -16.82 -9.57
N GLY A 402 -26.59 -17.21 -10.55
CA GLY A 402 -26.30 -16.47 -11.78
C GLY A 402 -26.56 -17.41 -12.94
#